data_AF-A0AA90NFG3-F1
#
_entry.id   AF-A0AA90NFG3-F1
#
_cell.length_a   1.000
_cell.length_b   1.000
_cell.length_c   1.000
_cell.angle_alpha   90.00
_cell.angle_beta   90.00
_cell.angle_gamma   90.00
#
_symmetry.space_group_name_H-M   'P 1'
#
loop_
_entity.id
_entity.type
_entity.pdbx_description
1 polymer ?
#
loop_
_entity_poly.entity_id
_entity_poly.type
_entity_poly.pdbx_seq_one_letter_code
_entity_poly.pdbx_strand_id
1 'polypeptide(L)'
;MIVALKWQGLSFTDIATAIGKHRSTIYREVQRKTCWHKDDSYRPIRAQQRTRARRRRSRRNQHFTEKDYMIIRQLLHKQWSPEKITGYLKWIGVRCFSHETIYRYIWRDKRNAACYGSTCVVLKSEDVNATRLMIVEAGLPISAI
;
A
#
# COMPACT_ATOMS: atom_id res chain seq x y z
N MET A 1 14.87 26.84 -1.86
CA MET A 1 15.81 26.76 -3.00
C MET A 1 15.24 27.44 -4.25
N ILE A 2 14.40 26.80 -5.09
CA ILE A 2 13.87 27.41 -6.33
C ILE A 2 13.26 28.81 -6.15
N VAL A 3 12.52 29.05 -5.06
CA VAL A 3 11.84 30.34 -4.86
C VAL A 3 12.74 31.42 -4.29
N ALA A 4 13.79 31.06 -3.55
CA ALA A 4 14.79 32.05 -3.12
C ALA A 4 15.51 32.64 -4.34
N LEU A 5 15.85 31.79 -5.31
CA LEU A 5 16.43 32.22 -6.58
C LEU A 5 15.43 33.03 -7.42
N LYS A 6 14.14 32.68 -7.38
CA LYS A 6 13.11 33.47 -8.05
C LYS A 6 12.94 34.87 -7.44
N TRP A 7 13.05 35.00 -6.11
CA TRP A 7 13.03 36.30 -5.41
C TRP A 7 14.25 37.15 -5.71
N GLN A 8 15.38 36.54 -6.07
CA GLN A 8 16.55 37.25 -6.61
C GLN A 8 16.35 37.73 -8.06
N GLY A 9 15.16 37.58 -8.63
CA GLY A 9 14.83 38.02 -10.00
C GLY A 9 15.31 37.10 -11.12
N LEU A 10 15.90 35.95 -10.79
CA LEU A 10 16.46 35.03 -11.78
C LEU A 10 15.37 34.43 -12.68
N SER A 11 15.72 34.25 -13.96
CA SER A 11 14.84 33.60 -14.92
C SER A 11 14.73 32.10 -14.62
N PHE A 12 13.69 31.43 -15.11
CA PHE A 12 13.56 29.98 -14.92
C PHE A 12 14.72 29.21 -15.55
N THR A 13 15.35 29.75 -16.59
CA THR A 13 16.52 29.17 -17.25
C THR A 13 17.73 29.22 -16.33
N ASP A 14 18.00 30.37 -15.71
CA ASP A 14 19.16 30.55 -14.83
C ASP A 14 19.04 29.68 -13.57
N ILE A 15 17.82 29.59 -13.04
CA ILE A 15 17.50 28.69 -11.92
C ILE A 15 17.72 27.22 -12.31
N ALA A 16 17.39 26.85 -13.55
CA ALA A 16 17.58 25.50 -14.05
C ALA A 16 19.08 25.15 -14.13
N THR A 17 19.88 26.07 -14.66
CA THR A 17 21.34 25.95 -14.76
C THR A 17 21.99 25.88 -13.37
N ALA A 18 21.62 26.77 -12.45
CA ALA A 18 22.16 26.81 -11.10
C ALA A 18 21.87 25.54 -10.27
N ILE A 19 20.73 24.89 -10.50
CA ILE A 19 20.33 23.66 -9.78
C ILE A 19 20.73 22.39 -10.57
N GLY A 20 21.15 22.52 -11.83
CA GLY A 20 21.44 21.37 -12.70
C GLY A 20 20.19 20.56 -13.03
N LYS A 21 19.05 21.22 -13.27
CA LYS A 21 17.77 20.56 -13.63
C LYS A 21 17.21 21.16 -14.92
N HIS A 22 16.33 20.43 -15.58
CA HIS A 22 15.70 20.92 -16.80
C HIS A 22 14.72 22.08 -16.54
N ARG A 23 14.64 23.06 -17.45
CA ARG A 23 13.75 24.25 -17.32
C ARG A 23 12.30 23.87 -17.04
N SER A 24 11.80 22.82 -17.70
CA SER A 24 10.41 22.38 -17.55
C SER A 24 10.15 21.77 -16.17
N THR A 25 11.19 21.22 -15.53
CA THR A 25 11.10 20.73 -14.14
C THR A 25 10.93 21.90 -13.19
N ILE A 26 11.73 22.96 -13.35
CA ILE A 26 11.61 24.20 -12.57
C ILE A 26 10.23 24.83 -12.77
N TYR A 27 9.79 24.95 -14.03
CA TYR A 27 8.46 25.49 -14.37
C TYR A 27 7.33 24.66 -13.73
N ARG A 28 7.35 23.33 -13.88
CA ARG A 28 6.36 22.44 -13.25
C ARG A 28 6.39 22.53 -11.72
N GLU A 29 7.58 22.66 -11.12
CA GLU A 29 7.70 22.84 -9.67
C GLU A 29 7.10 24.17 -9.21
N VAL A 30 7.31 25.26 -9.95
CA VAL A 30 6.71 26.57 -9.66
C VAL A 30 5.19 26.51 -9.84
N GLN A 31 4.68 25.95 -10.93
CA GLN A 31 3.25 25.78 -11.19
C GLN A 31 2.54 24.87 -10.18
N ARG A 32 3.21 23.81 -9.72
CA ARG A 32 2.68 22.95 -8.63
C ARG A 32 2.58 23.70 -7.30
N LYS A 33 3.36 24.76 -7.12
CA LYS A 33 3.45 25.57 -5.88
C LYS A 33 2.54 26.79 -5.89
N THR A 34 2.14 27.33 -7.05
CA THR A 34 1.25 28.50 -7.19
C THR A 34 -0.23 28.24 -6.90
N CYS A 35 -0.64 27.02 -6.55
CA CYS A 35 -1.98 26.83 -5.99
C CYS A 35 -2.06 27.34 -4.53
N TRP A 36 -2.61 28.55 -4.37
CA TRP A 36 -3.14 29.16 -3.14
C TRP A 36 -2.16 29.78 -2.13
N HIS A 37 -1.92 31.11 -2.24
CA HIS A 37 -2.50 32.18 -1.40
C HIS A 37 -2.10 33.56 -1.99
N LYS A 38 -2.79 34.63 -1.58
CA LYS A 38 -2.71 36.02 -2.10
C LYS A 38 -1.31 36.67 -2.19
N ASP A 39 -0.26 36.03 -1.66
CA ASP A 39 1.03 36.68 -1.41
C ASP A 39 2.21 36.08 -2.21
N ASP A 40 1.94 35.28 -3.25
CA ASP A 40 2.91 34.69 -4.21
C ASP A 40 4.18 34.04 -3.59
N SER A 41 4.10 33.61 -2.33
CA SER A 41 5.26 33.18 -1.53
C SER A 41 5.34 31.66 -1.38
N TYR A 42 6.53 31.09 -1.62
CA TYR A 42 6.76 29.66 -1.45
C TYR A 42 6.96 29.26 0.00
N ARG A 43 6.11 28.33 0.45
CA ARG A 43 6.19 27.76 1.81
C ARG A 43 6.56 26.27 1.73
N PRO A 44 7.84 25.89 1.94
CA PRO A 44 8.30 24.51 1.81
C PRO A 44 7.55 23.54 2.75
N ILE A 45 7.21 23.99 3.96
CA ILE A 45 6.44 23.21 4.94
C ILE A 45 5.06 22.84 4.39
N ARG A 46 4.34 23.78 3.77
CA ARG A 46 3.01 23.55 3.17
C ARG A 46 3.08 22.60 1.98
N ALA A 47 4.09 22.76 1.11
CA ALA A 47 4.32 21.85 -0.01
C ALA A 47 4.57 20.41 0.47
N GLN A 48 5.40 20.25 1.51
CA GLN A 48 5.68 18.95 2.09
C GLN A 48 4.44 18.34 2.74
N GLN A 49 3.65 19.12 3.48
CA GLN A 49 2.37 18.68 4.06
C GLN A 49 1.40 18.20 2.97
N ARG A 50 1.27 18.94 1.86
CA ARG A 50 0.42 18.55 0.72
C ARG A 50 0.89 17.25 0.06
N THR A 51 2.19 17.08 -0.16
CA THR A 51 2.77 15.84 -0.69
C THR A 51 2.50 14.66 0.24
N ARG A 52 2.71 14.83 1.55
CA ARG A 52 2.38 13.82 2.57
C ARG A 52 0.90 13.48 2.57
N ALA A 53 0.01 14.48 2.46
CA ALA A 53 -1.42 14.28 2.39
C ALA A 53 -1.84 13.51 1.13
N ARG A 54 -1.31 13.87 -0.05
CA ARG A 54 -1.55 13.14 -1.31
C ARG A 54 -1.09 11.68 -1.21
N ARG A 55 0.12 11.43 -0.70
CA ARG A 55 0.65 10.08 -0.47
C ARG A 55 -0.24 9.29 0.52
N ARG A 56 -0.68 9.92 1.62
CA ARG A 56 -1.56 9.29 2.62
C ARG A 56 -2.91 8.90 2.01
N ARG A 57 -3.49 9.74 1.14
CA ARG A 57 -4.75 9.43 0.43
C ARG A 57 -4.57 8.28 -0.57
N SER A 58 -3.51 8.31 -1.38
CA SER A 58 -3.23 7.23 -2.35
C SER A 58 -3.03 5.87 -1.67
N ARG A 59 -2.37 5.81 -0.51
CA ARG A 59 -2.23 4.57 0.28
C ARG A 59 -3.54 4.07 0.89
N ARG A 60 -4.60 4.90 0.92
CA ARG A 60 -5.94 4.55 1.41
C ARG A 60 -6.91 4.17 0.30
N ASN A 61 -6.49 4.14 -0.96
CA ASN A 61 -7.33 3.51 -1.99
C ASN A 61 -7.37 2.01 -1.65
N GLN A 62 -8.37 1.62 -0.86
CA GLN A 62 -8.56 0.27 -0.41
C GLN A 62 -8.84 -0.57 -1.66
N HIS A 63 -7.87 -1.42 -2.02
CA HIS A 63 -8.02 -2.31 -3.18
C HIS A 63 -9.16 -3.33 -2.98
N PHE A 64 -9.56 -3.55 -1.73
CA PHE A 64 -10.54 -4.53 -1.30
C PHE A 64 -11.60 -3.87 -0.43
N THR A 65 -12.85 -4.26 -0.66
CA THR A 65 -14.04 -3.76 0.03
C THR A 65 -14.33 -4.62 1.25
N GLU A 66 -15.12 -4.11 2.20
CA GLU A 66 -15.56 -4.90 3.37
C GLU A 66 -16.28 -6.20 2.97
N LYS A 67 -17.04 -6.18 1.87
CA LYS A 67 -17.68 -7.37 1.29
C LYS A 67 -16.67 -8.47 0.94
N ASP A 68 -15.50 -8.09 0.43
CA ASP A 68 -14.45 -9.03 0.06
C ASP A 68 -13.84 -9.68 1.32
N TYR A 69 -13.69 -8.91 2.40
CA TYR A 69 -13.23 -9.43 3.70
C TYR A 69 -14.27 -10.31 4.41
N MET A 70 -15.57 -10.09 4.20
CA MET A 70 -16.62 -10.97 4.74
C MET A 70 -16.46 -12.41 4.25
N ILE A 71 -16.19 -12.60 2.96
CA ILE A 71 -15.98 -13.93 2.37
C ILE A 71 -14.75 -14.59 3.00
N ILE A 72 -13.65 -13.85 3.14
CA ILE A 72 -12.44 -14.35 3.81
C ILE A 72 -12.75 -14.77 5.25
N ARG A 73 -13.47 -13.95 6.02
CA ARG A 73 -13.84 -14.29 7.40
C ARG A 73 -14.63 -15.59 7.48
N GLN A 74 -15.64 -15.76 6.62
CA GLN A 74 -16.43 -17.00 6.58
C GLN A 74 -15.58 -18.24 6.26
N LEU A 75 -14.65 -18.14 5.30
CA LEU A 75 -13.75 -19.24 4.95
C LEU A 75 -12.71 -19.53 6.05
N LEU A 76 -12.22 -18.49 6.73
CA LEU A 76 -11.34 -18.61 7.89
C LEU A 76 -12.07 -19.27 9.09
N HIS A 77 -13.35 -18.95 9.32
CA HIS A 77 -14.17 -19.64 10.33
C HIS A 77 -14.36 -21.13 10.03
N LYS A 78 -14.32 -21.53 8.75
CA LYS A 78 -14.31 -22.94 8.33
C LYS A 78 -12.93 -23.60 8.44
N GLN A 79 -11.94 -22.92 9.05
CA GLN A 79 -10.56 -23.39 9.23
C GLN A 79 -9.79 -23.65 7.92
N TRP A 80 -10.05 -22.86 6.89
CA TRP A 80 -9.30 -22.99 5.63
C TRP A 80 -7.95 -22.28 5.72
N SER A 81 -6.87 -22.94 5.26
CA SER A 81 -5.56 -22.28 5.07
C SER A 81 -5.70 -21.10 4.10
N PRO A 82 -4.99 -19.97 4.35
CA PRO A 82 -4.90 -18.85 3.42
C PRO A 82 -4.56 -19.26 1.98
N GLU A 83 -3.68 -20.23 1.75
CA GLU A 83 -3.39 -20.72 0.39
C GLU A 83 -4.64 -21.35 -0.25
N LYS A 84 -5.35 -22.20 0.50
CA LYS A 84 -6.58 -22.87 0.05
C LYS A 84 -7.69 -21.86 -0.26
N ILE A 85 -7.82 -20.81 0.55
CA ILE A 85 -8.74 -19.70 0.30
C ILE A 85 -8.40 -19.02 -1.02
N THR A 86 -7.12 -18.72 -1.28
CA THR A 86 -6.73 -18.10 -2.55
C THR A 86 -7.01 -18.99 -3.76
N GLY A 87 -6.72 -20.29 -3.67
CA GLY A 87 -7.00 -21.26 -4.73
C GLY A 87 -8.49 -21.37 -5.02
N TYR A 88 -9.31 -21.43 -3.98
CA TYR A 88 -10.76 -21.47 -4.13
C TYR A 88 -11.33 -20.19 -4.73
N LEU A 89 -10.89 -19.01 -4.28
CA LEU A 89 -11.31 -17.73 -4.85
C LEU A 89 -10.94 -17.59 -6.33
N LYS A 90 -9.76 -18.12 -6.72
CA LYS A 90 -9.34 -18.18 -8.13
C LYS A 90 -10.26 -19.08 -8.95
N TRP A 91 -10.61 -20.24 -8.41
CA TRP A 91 -11.47 -21.21 -9.10
C TRP A 91 -12.88 -20.69 -9.33
N ILE A 92 -13.49 -19.99 -8.36
CA ILE A 92 -14.81 -19.37 -8.51
C ILE A 92 -14.81 -18.07 -9.34
N GLY A 93 -13.65 -17.60 -9.81
CA GLY A 93 -13.53 -16.39 -10.63
C GLY A 93 -13.83 -15.07 -9.90
N VAL A 94 -13.81 -15.07 -8.56
CA VAL A 94 -14.05 -13.88 -7.74
C VAL A 94 -12.74 -13.12 -7.54
N ARG A 95 -12.81 -11.82 -7.22
CA ARG A 95 -11.64 -10.99 -6.90
C ARG A 95 -10.75 -11.70 -5.87
N CYS A 96 -9.55 -12.10 -6.32
CA CYS A 96 -8.65 -12.90 -5.51
C CYS A 96 -7.77 -12.05 -4.60
N PHE A 97 -7.60 -12.50 -3.37
CA PHE A 97 -6.54 -12.02 -2.49
C PHE A 97 -5.29 -12.87 -2.70
N SER A 98 -4.11 -12.28 -2.54
CA SER A 98 -2.89 -13.06 -2.30
C SER A 98 -2.94 -13.64 -0.88
N HIS A 99 -2.35 -14.82 -0.68
CA HIS A 99 -2.25 -15.46 0.63
C HIS A 99 -1.55 -14.53 1.63
N GLU A 100 -0.58 -13.72 1.18
CA GLU A 100 0.09 -12.71 2.00
C GLU A 100 -0.87 -11.60 2.49
N THR A 101 -1.86 -11.23 1.67
CA THR A 101 -2.86 -10.24 2.08
C THR A 101 -3.79 -10.81 3.15
N ILE A 102 -4.16 -12.09 3.04
CA ILE A 102 -4.96 -12.80 4.05
C ILE A 102 -4.15 -12.94 5.35
N TYR A 103 -2.86 -13.31 5.28
CA TYR A 103 -1.99 -13.33 6.45
C TYR A 103 -1.91 -11.95 7.12
N ARG A 104 -1.66 -10.87 6.36
CA ARG A 104 -1.65 -9.49 6.89
C ARG A 104 -2.98 -9.10 7.53
N TYR A 105 -4.11 -9.58 7.00
CA TYR A 105 -5.43 -9.38 7.58
C TYR A 105 -5.54 -10.07 8.94
N ILE A 106 -5.18 -11.36 9.03
CA ILE A 106 -5.18 -12.12 10.29
C ILE A 106 -4.27 -11.46 11.34
N TRP A 107 -3.07 -11.02 10.96
CA TRP A 107 -2.15 -10.35 11.89
C TRP A 107 -2.68 -9.02 12.39
N ARG A 108 -3.39 -8.26 11.55
CA ARG A 108 -4.08 -7.03 11.99
C ARG A 108 -5.23 -7.35 12.93
N ASP A 109 -6.01 -8.37 12.61
CA ASP A 109 -7.13 -8.82 13.41
C ASP A 109 -6.67 -9.27 14.81
N LYS A 110 -5.61 -10.09 14.89
CA LYS A 110 -4.97 -10.47 16.16
C LYS A 110 -4.50 -9.27 16.98
N ARG A 111 -3.91 -8.25 16.34
CA ARG A 111 -3.49 -7.02 17.03
C ARG A 111 -4.67 -6.17 17.52
N ASN A 112 -5.78 -6.16 16.77
CA ASN A 112 -6.97 -5.39 17.12
C ASN A 112 -7.85 -6.11 18.16
N ALA A 113 -7.89 -7.45 18.13
CA ALA A 113 -8.63 -8.29 19.08
C ALA A 113 -8.09 -8.19 20.51
N ALA A 114 -6.83 -7.76 20.69
CA ALA A 114 -6.29 -7.43 22.01
C ALA A 114 -6.95 -6.18 22.64
N CYS A 115 -7.62 -5.31 21.87
CA CYS A 115 -8.29 -4.10 22.36
C CYS A 115 -9.82 -4.15 22.32
N TYR A 116 -10.44 -5.01 21.51
CA TYR A 116 -11.89 -5.24 21.50
C TYR A 116 -12.13 -6.75 21.47
N GLY A 117 -12.49 -7.30 22.63
CA GLY A 117 -12.87 -8.70 22.74
C GLY A 117 -14.04 -9.00 21.81
N SER A 118 -13.80 -9.84 20.81
CA SER A 118 -14.75 -10.66 20.03
C SER A 118 -14.32 -10.72 18.57
N THR A 119 -13.58 -11.78 18.23
CA THR A 119 -13.70 -12.67 17.04
C THR A 119 -12.33 -13.29 16.76
N CYS A 120 -11.75 -13.97 17.76
CA CYS A 120 -10.42 -14.57 17.62
C CYS A 120 -10.51 -15.79 16.68
N VAL A 121 -10.16 -15.64 15.39
CA VAL A 121 -9.88 -16.81 14.55
C VAL A 121 -8.52 -17.35 14.95
N VAL A 122 -8.51 -18.30 15.88
CA VAL A 122 -7.32 -19.01 16.33
C VAL A 122 -6.86 -19.93 15.20
N LEU A 123 -5.94 -19.45 14.35
CA LEU A 123 -5.08 -20.36 13.59
C LEU A 123 -4.17 -21.05 14.61
N LYS A 124 -4.32 -22.37 14.75
CA LYS A 124 -3.44 -23.19 15.59
C LYS A 124 -2.01 -23.10 15.06
N SER A 125 -1.04 -23.17 15.96
CA SER A 125 0.40 -23.11 15.69
C SER A 125 0.97 -24.24 14.82
N GLU A 126 0.14 -25.21 14.41
CA GLU A 126 0.54 -26.42 13.69
C GLU A 126 0.69 -26.19 12.17
N ASP A 127 0.05 -25.16 11.61
CA ASP A 127 0.00 -24.95 10.14
C ASP A 127 1.27 -24.28 9.56
N VAL A 128 2.10 -23.63 10.39
CA VAL A 128 3.31 -22.93 9.89
C VAL A 128 4.45 -23.92 9.58
N ASN A 129 4.44 -25.10 10.20
CA ASN A 129 5.46 -26.14 10.00
C ASN A 129 5.03 -27.24 9.02
N ALA A 130 3.73 -27.37 8.72
CA ALA A 130 3.19 -28.41 7.84
C ALA A 130 3.59 -28.22 6.36
N THR A 131 3.76 -26.98 5.90
CA THR A 131 4.12 -26.70 4.49
C THR A 131 5.56 -27.09 4.14
N ARG A 132 6.45 -27.21 5.14
CA ARG A 132 7.83 -27.70 4.92
C ARG A 132 7.92 -29.23 4.95
N LEU A 133 7.02 -29.89 5.67
CA LEU A 133 6.96 -31.35 5.76
C LEU A 133 6.23 -31.99 4.56
N MET A 134 5.14 -31.37 4.07
CA MET A 134 4.39 -31.93 2.94
C MET A 134 5.13 -31.89 1.59
N ILE A 135 6.15 -31.05 1.42
CA ILE A 135 6.95 -31.00 0.18
C ILE A 135 7.93 -32.18 0.09
N VAL A 136 8.29 -32.81 1.21
CA VAL A 136 9.27 -33.92 1.24
C VAL A 136 8.60 -35.29 1.13
N GLU A 137 7.37 -35.46 1.63
CA GLU A 137 6.69 -36.76 1.65
C GLU A 137 5.82 -37.06 0.41
N ALA A 138 5.34 -36.03 -0.29
CA ALA A 138 4.58 -36.21 -1.53
C ALA A 138 5.48 -35.90 -2.72
N GLY A 139 6.08 -36.93 -3.32
CA GLY A 139 6.93 -36.84 -4.53
C GLY A 139 6.19 -36.36 -5.78
N LEU A 140 5.64 -35.15 -5.75
CA LEU A 140 4.95 -34.51 -6.87
C LEU A 140 5.95 -33.58 -7.61
N PRO A 141 6.13 -33.76 -8.94
CA PRO A 141 7.13 -33.01 -9.68
C PRO A 141 6.76 -31.53 -9.85
N ILE A 142 7.77 -30.67 -9.78
CA ILE A 142 7.71 -29.20 -9.84
C ILE A 142 7.19 -28.68 -11.20
N SER A 143 6.98 -29.54 -12.20
CA SER A 143 6.62 -29.16 -13.57
C SER A 143 5.13 -28.87 -13.80
N ALA A 144 4.29 -28.81 -12.77
CA ALA A 144 2.85 -28.52 -12.88
C ALA A 144 2.47 -27.15 -12.30
N ILE A 145 3.25 -26.11 -12.65
CA ILE A 145 2.91 -24.70 -12.47
C ILE A 145 3.02 -24.00 -13.83
#